data_AF-A0A9E1B0N5-F1
#
_entry.id   AF-A0A9E1B0N5-F1
#
_cell.length_a   1.000
_cell.length_b   1.000
_cell.length_c   1.000
_cell.angle_alpha   90.00
_cell.angle_beta   90.00
_cell.angle_gamma   90.00
#
_symmetry.space_group_name_H-M   'P 1'
#
loop_
_entity.id
_entity.type
_entity.pdbx_description
1 polymer ?
#
loop_
_entity_poly.entity_id
_entity_poly.type
_entity_poly.pdbx_seq_one_letter_code
_entity_poly.pdbx_strand_id
1 'polypeptide(L)'
;MKKRIFALFCALLMLLGLVSTAGAESTASTLPIKVELDFSKYQFTAPEEITVTIRVTNVTDEKFTSPVSVLDPNGSIIEAFGTPLLDAGASQSCTIAWNVTQADLNAGQLAFRVRYPRKDENGIVSNASNNFVKRISQVQAEPEIQVSRTITPGIARKGQEVSVVYEIRNVGTVDVTGVRIKESSAVSSNTASIGAIPAGEKKSHTFTVTMGTKNITSNATVTYSAGGKSYTEKVADAAIKYGTVNLTATLTADRKGGNVGDEVKLTLTLKNTGKKNITGITVTDPTLNTVFTDVTVEAGKTVKLEKTITMTETAEYQFTVTGMEGKTGIETATGRLPLTAIDPAKAPSLTVETTASTDVVFTLPSVIRFTTTVTNTGNYDAKNITVSSSGVSLASIALLAPGESFTTMRDVQVNMVGKFRFDATLRNELDEATTFEGNIIQVQQAAPTSVPTQVPVTTPQPFVAEELPTEDTLPAAVTTFQGVLTTLYYIFAVLAVISAVLLAVSIAGRVMNRPKDGQEQLQLSERRNYTEEVPEDERVMIADESENAPEAEEKPETAETADAVQTADDVAANEKPASAEAQQVFTADDMAEDGDAMEDAKAQIYGRSKRGRQ
;
A
#
# COMPACT_ATOMS: atom_id res chain seq x y z
N MET A 1 -18.97 45.17 5.24
CA MET A 1 -18.05 45.88 6.17
C MET A 1 -16.69 45.19 6.40
N LYS A 2 -16.55 43.85 6.32
CA LYS A 2 -15.30 43.14 6.71
C LYS A 2 -13.99 43.52 5.95
N LYS A 3 -14.03 44.02 4.71
CA LYS A 3 -12.82 44.36 3.91
C LYS A 3 -12.03 45.62 4.36
N ARG A 4 -12.46 46.37 5.38
CA ARG A 4 -11.75 47.59 5.86
C ARG A 4 -10.90 47.42 7.12
N ILE A 5 -10.97 46.27 7.80
CA ILE A 5 -10.20 46.03 9.03
C ILE A 5 -8.80 45.49 8.70
N PHE A 6 -8.67 44.64 7.68
CA PHE A 6 -7.40 44.03 7.27
C PHE A 6 -6.36 45.07 6.82
N ALA A 7 -6.78 46.08 6.06
CA ALA A 7 -5.91 47.16 5.57
C ALA A 7 -5.30 48.03 6.68
N LEU A 8 -5.97 48.15 7.83
CA LEU A 8 -5.48 48.91 8.99
C LEU A 8 -4.42 48.14 9.78
N PHE A 9 -4.37 46.81 9.69
CA PHE A 9 -3.35 46.00 10.36
C PHE A 9 -2.02 46.02 9.60
N CYS A 10 -2.06 46.02 8.26
CA CYS A 10 -0.87 46.17 7.42
C CYS A 10 -0.23 47.56 7.55
N ALA A 11 -1.03 48.62 7.75
CA ALA A 11 -0.54 50.00 7.87
C ALA A 11 0.26 50.26 9.16
N LEU A 12 0.05 49.49 10.23
CA LEU A 12 0.78 49.65 11.50
C LEU A 12 2.15 48.94 11.51
N LEU A 13 2.41 48.07 10.53
CA LEU A 13 3.65 47.29 10.39
C LEU A 13 4.70 47.95 9.47
N MET A 14 4.37 49.04 8.77
CA MET A 14 5.29 49.76 7.88
C MET A 14 5.58 51.21 8.33
N LEU A 15 5.96 51.42 9.60
CA LEU A 15 6.39 52.75 10.06
C LEU A 15 7.52 52.78 11.10
N LEU A 16 8.24 51.67 11.30
CA LEU A 16 9.40 51.55 12.19
C LEU A 16 10.57 50.88 11.47
N GLY A 17 11.12 51.57 10.47
CA GLY A 17 12.09 50.97 9.56
C GLY A 17 12.94 51.94 8.73
N LEU A 18 13.38 53.08 9.29
CA LEU A 18 14.51 53.87 8.76
C LEU A 18 14.93 55.00 9.73
N VAL A 19 15.94 54.73 10.57
CA VAL A 19 16.87 55.74 11.11
C VAL A 19 18.26 55.13 11.07
N SER A 20 19.23 55.88 10.54
CA SER A 20 20.56 55.36 10.20
C SER A 20 21.48 55.19 11.40
N THR A 21 22.34 54.18 11.31
CA THR A 21 23.69 54.05 11.89
C THR A 21 24.16 55.20 12.80
N ALA A 22 24.12 54.96 14.11
CA ALA A 22 25.03 55.58 15.07
C ALA A 22 25.67 54.45 15.90
N GLY A 23 27.00 54.45 16.00
CA GLY A 23 27.73 53.35 16.62
C GLY A 23 27.55 53.30 18.14
N ALA A 24 26.72 52.37 18.60
CA ALA A 24 26.94 51.72 19.88
C ALA A 24 27.58 50.36 19.58
N GLU A 25 28.89 50.24 19.78
CA GLU A 25 29.55 48.93 19.83
C GLU A 25 29.08 48.22 21.10
N SER A 26 27.95 47.54 21.02
CA SER A 26 27.56 46.57 22.02
C SER A 26 28.64 45.49 22.02
N THR A 27 29.50 45.50 23.04
CA THR A 27 30.56 44.51 23.25
C THR A 27 29.93 43.13 23.36
N ALA A 28 29.84 42.43 22.23
CA ALA A 28 29.22 41.13 22.14
C ALA A 28 30.04 40.18 23.01
N SER A 29 29.47 39.76 24.15
CA SER A 29 30.04 38.72 25.00
C SER A 29 29.98 37.39 24.24
N THR A 30 30.94 37.19 23.33
CA THR A 30 31.09 35.97 22.52
C THR A 30 31.20 34.79 23.47
N LEU A 31 30.11 34.02 23.58
CA LEU A 31 30.10 32.80 24.36
C LEU A 31 31.13 31.84 23.74
N PRO A 32 31.93 31.10 24.55
CA PRO A 32 32.88 30.12 24.04
C PRO A 32 32.19 28.89 23.41
N ILE A 33 30.86 28.86 23.38
CA ILE A 33 30.04 27.87 22.68
C ILE A 33 29.10 28.54 21.67
N LYS A 34 28.94 27.90 20.50
CA LYS A 34 27.79 28.10 19.60
C LYS A 34 26.82 26.95 19.82
N VAL A 35 25.52 27.25 19.94
CA VAL A 35 24.47 26.24 20.08
C VAL A 35 23.45 26.39 18.96
N GLU A 36 23.14 25.29 18.30
CA GLU A 36 22.14 25.17 17.24
C GLU A 36 21.03 24.26 17.78
N LEU A 37 19.80 24.79 17.85
CA LEU A 37 18.60 24.09 18.27
C LEU A 37 17.64 23.99 17.07
N ASP A 38 17.29 22.78 16.67
CA ASP A 38 16.34 22.53 15.60
C ASP A 38 15.24 21.54 16.02
N PHE A 39 14.00 21.82 15.61
CA PHE A 39 12.79 21.10 16.04
C PHE A 39 12.02 20.62 14.81
N SER A 40 11.50 19.39 14.83
CA SER A 40 10.67 18.88 13.73
C SER A 40 9.34 19.64 13.54
N LYS A 41 8.92 20.45 14.53
CA LYS A 41 7.68 21.24 14.48
C LYS A 41 7.81 22.52 15.30
N TYR A 42 7.19 23.60 14.80
CA TYR A 42 7.17 24.92 15.45
C TYR A 42 5.78 25.45 15.79
N GLN A 43 4.73 24.88 15.18
CA GLN A 43 3.33 25.27 15.40
C GLN A 43 2.51 24.06 15.86
N PHE A 44 1.67 24.26 16.87
CA PHE A 44 0.99 23.19 17.60
C PHE A 44 -0.48 23.52 17.82
N THR A 45 -1.36 22.55 17.62
CA THR A 45 -2.79 22.67 17.96
C THR A 45 -3.11 22.09 19.34
N ALA A 46 -2.27 21.18 19.83
CA ALA A 46 -2.33 20.54 21.13
C ALA A 46 -0.91 20.13 21.60
N PRO A 47 -0.72 19.69 22.86
CA PRO A 47 0.51 19.01 23.30
C PRO A 47 0.86 17.81 22.42
N GLU A 48 2.14 17.66 22.07
CA GLU A 48 2.61 16.77 21.01
C GLU A 48 4.11 16.43 21.20
N GLU A 49 4.52 15.21 20.84
CA GLU A 49 5.93 14.83 20.84
C GLU A 49 6.65 15.25 19.55
N ILE A 50 7.80 15.91 19.70
CA ILE A 50 8.65 16.35 18.60
C ILE A 50 10.05 15.76 18.68
N THR A 51 10.73 15.75 17.55
CA THR A 51 12.16 15.51 17.50
C THR A 51 12.90 16.82 17.72
N VAL A 52 13.79 16.87 18.71
CA VAL A 52 14.68 18.01 18.97
C VAL A 52 16.12 17.58 18.70
N THR A 53 16.79 18.29 17.80
CA THR A 53 18.22 18.15 17.56
C THR A 53 18.96 19.31 18.21
N ILE A 54 19.95 18.99 19.03
CA ILE A 54 20.78 19.93 19.77
C ILE A 54 22.23 19.72 19.33
N ARG A 55 22.88 20.76 18.82
CA ARG A 55 24.31 20.75 18.50
C ARG A 55 25.02 21.85 19.25
N VAL A 56 26.06 21.48 20.00
CA VAL A 56 26.94 22.41 20.73
C VAL A 56 28.33 22.33 20.11
N THR A 57 28.86 23.48 19.70
CA THR A 57 30.19 23.63 19.11
C THR A 57 31.04 24.47 20.03
N ASN A 58 32.24 24.00 20.38
CA ASN A 58 33.27 24.83 20.98
C ASN A 58 33.77 25.83 19.92
N VAL A 59 33.77 27.13 20.23
CA VAL A 59 34.27 28.18 19.32
C VAL A 59 35.54 28.87 19.84
N THR A 60 36.19 28.33 20.88
CA THR A 60 37.54 28.73 21.28
C THR A 60 38.62 27.99 20.51
N ASP A 61 39.82 28.54 20.55
CA ASP A 61 41.10 27.99 20.12
C ASP A 61 41.69 26.97 21.11
N GLU A 62 41.32 27.03 22.40
CA GLU A 62 41.63 26.01 23.39
C GLU A 62 40.62 24.84 23.41
N LYS A 63 41.10 23.64 23.79
CA LYS A 63 40.26 22.49 24.17
C LYS A 63 39.61 22.74 25.54
N PHE A 64 38.35 22.39 25.69
CA PHE A 64 37.67 22.45 26.98
C PHE A 64 38.31 21.53 28.04
N THR A 65 38.46 22.05 29.25
CA THR A 65 39.10 21.38 30.40
C THR A 65 38.10 20.76 31.38
N SER A 66 36.80 20.80 31.08
CA SER A 66 35.73 20.12 31.80
C SER A 66 34.59 19.79 30.83
N PRO A 67 33.80 18.73 31.08
CA PRO A 67 32.80 18.27 30.13
C PRO A 67 31.64 19.26 29.97
N VAL A 68 31.12 19.35 28.74
CA VAL A 68 29.86 20.03 28.44
C VAL A 68 28.70 19.13 28.82
N SER A 69 27.57 19.69 29.27
CA SER A 69 26.31 18.95 29.40
C SER A 69 25.13 19.84 29.02
N VAL A 70 24.08 19.23 28.46
CA VAL A 70 22.82 19.92 28.14
C VAL A 70 21.72 19.46 29.08
N LEU A 71 20.94 20.41 29.56
CA LEU A 71 19.74 20.19 30.36
C LEU A 71 18.50 20.57 29.56
N ASP A 72 17.42 19.83 29.80
CA ASP A 72 16.11 20.06 29.22
C ASP A 72 15.39 21.28 29.86
N PRO A 73 14.24 21.71 29.32
CA PRO A 73 13.40 22.77 29.92
C PRO A 73 12.94 22.51 31.37
N ASN A 74 12.89 21.26 31.82
CA ASN A 74 12.55 20.90 33.20
C ASN A 74 13.76 20.97 34.16
N GLY A 75 14.99 21.05 33.62
CA GLY A 75 16.24 21.04 34.38
C GLY A 75 16.92 19.67 34.53
N SER A 76 16.41 18.64 33.87
CA SER A 76 17.01 17.28 33.83
C SER A 76 18.18 17.23 32.86
N ILE A 77 19.18 16.37 33.10
CA ILE A 77 20.33 16.20 32.18
C ILE A 77 19.91 15.32 31.00
N ILE A 78 20.26 15.74 29.78
CA ILE A 78 20.01 14.97 28.55
C ILE A 78 21.14 13.94 28.38
N GLU A 79 20.92 12.72 28.87
CA GLU A 79 21.92 11.64 28.82
C GLU A 79 22.37 11.32 27.38
N ALA A 80 21.48 11.45 26.39
CA ALA A 80 21.78 11.27 24.98
C ALA A 80 22.80 12.28 24.39
N PHE A 81 23.06 13.40 25.06
CA PHE A 81 24.16 14.31 24.71
C PHE A 81 25.50 13.83 25.29
N GLY A 82 25.47 13.08 26.38
CA GLY A 82 26.64 12.66 27.15
C GLY A 82 27.34 13.82 27.85
N THR A 83 28.62 13.61 28.15
CA THR A 83 29.51 14.58 28.83
C THR A 83 30.80 14.82 28.03
N PRO A 84 30.72 15.29 26.77
CA PRO A 84 31.86 15.41 25.87
C PRO A 84 32.87 16.49 26.32
N LEU A 85 34.16 16.23 26.03
CA LEU A 85 35.27 17.15 26.27
C LEU A 85 35.76 17.73 24.92
N LEU A 86 35.06 18.77 24.45
CA LEU A 86 35.22 19.32 23.09
C LEU A 86 36.60 19.96 22.85
N ASP A 87 37.26 19.54 21.78
CA ASP A 87 38.42 20.22 21.21
C ASP A 87 38.04 21.57 20.57
N ALA A 88 39.04 22.38 20.23
CA ALA A 88 38.87 23.65 19.53
C ALA A 88 38.12 23.45 18.21
N GLY A 89 37.05 24.23 17.97
CA GLY A 89 36.18 24.09 16.81
C GLY A 89 35.31 22.81 16.76
N ALA A 90 35.43 21.88 17.71
CA ALA A 90 34.71 20.61 17.68
C ALA A 90 33.26 20.75 18.12
N SER A 91 32.36 19.94 17.54
CA SER A 91 30.93 19.94 17.87
C SER A 91 30.40 18.56 18.23
N GLN A 92 29.62 18.47 19.31
CA GLN A 92 28.78 17.32 19.63
C GLN A 92 27.32 17.63 19.26
N SER A 93 26.60 16.64 18.75
CA SER A 93 25.15 16.72 18.50
C SER A 93 24.42 15.52 19.11
N CYS A 94 23.22 15.75 19.63
CA CYS A 94 22.26 14.69 19.94
C CYS A 94 20.89 15.02 19.36
N THR A 95 20.07 13.97 19.24
CA THR A 95 18.68 14.06 18.82
C THR A 95 17.83 13.31 19.84
N ILE A 96 16.77 13.95 20.34
CA ILE A 96 15.87 13.39 21.36
C ILE A 96 14.41 13.53 20.94
N ALA A 97 13.55 12.68 21.50
CA ALA A 97 12.12 12.94 21.57
C ALA A 97 11.85 13.93 22.73
N TRP A 98 10.97 14.90 22.50
CA TRP A 98 10.51 15.86 23.51
C TRP A 98 9.00 16.06 23.43
N ASN A 99 8.29 15.76 24.51
CA ASN A 99 6.85 15.97 24.62
C ASN A 99 6.55 17.43 24.98
N VAL A 100 6.09 18.22 24.02
CA VAL A 100 5.73 19.64 24.20
C VAL A 100 4.47 19.73 25.03
N THR A 101 4.58 20.26 26.26
CA THR A 101 3.45 20.36 27.18
C THR A 101 2.60 21.60 26.91
N GLN A 102 1.37 21.64 27.45
CA GLN A 102 0.55 22.85 27.41
C GLN A 102 1.20 24.03 28.17
N ALA A 103 2.13 23.78 29.10
CA ALA A 103 2.90 24.84 29.75
C ALA A 103 3.93 25.47 28.78
N ASP A 104 4.60 24.65 27.96
CA ASP A 104 5.52 25.12 26.92
C ASP A 104 4.79 25.92 25.83
N LEU A 105 3.59 25.44 25.43
CA LEU A 105 2.71 26.15 24.50
C LEU A 105 2.26 27.51 25.05
N ASN A 106 1.91 27.57 26.35
CA ASN A 106 1.57 28.83 27.02
C ASN A 106 2.78 29.77 27.15
N ALA A 107 4.00 29.25 27.25
CA ALA A 107 5.24 30.02 27.32
C ALA A 107 5.73 30.52 25.94
N GLY A 108 5.30 29.88 24.85
CA GLY A 108 5.67 30.24 23.47
C GLY A 108 7.14 29.97 23.11
N GLN A 109 7.87 29.19 23.91
CA GLN A 109 9.27 28.85 23.70
C GLN A 109 9.71 27.63 24.51
N LEU A 110 10.62 26.84 23.96
CA LEU A 110 11.39 25.84 24.70
C LEU A 110 12.78 26.41 25.03
N ALA A 111 13.28 26.12 26.23
CA ALA A 111 14.53 26.67 26.77
C ALA A 111 15.48 25.55 27.20
N PHE A 112 16.45 25.20 26.36
CA PHE A 112 17.48 24.22 26.70
C PHE A 112 18.68 24.91 27.36
N ARG A 113 19.20 24.35 28.46
CA ARG A 113 20.29 24.96 29.23
C ARG A 113 21.59 24.20 29.03
N VAL A 114 22.60 24.84 28.45
CA VAL A 114 23.94 24.25 28.33
C VAL A 114 24.79 24.66 29.54
N ARG A 115 25.57 23.71 30.07
CA ARG A 115 26.64 23.91 31.06
C ARG A 115 27.98 23.63 30.39
N TYR A 116 28.96 24.51 30.55
CA TYR A 116 30.23 24.46 29.82
C TYR A 116 31.33 25.17 30.63
N PRO A 117 32.61 24.76 30.50
CA PRO A 117 33.70 25.48 31.15
C PRO A 117 33.89 26.88 30.55
N ARG A 118 34.08 27.86 31.43
CA ARG A 118 34.51 29.22 31.09
C ARG A 118 35.76 29.57 31.89
N LYS A 119 36.83 29.87 31.17
CA LYS A 119 38.06 30.49 31.67
C LYS A 119 37.81 31.99 31.88
N ASP A 120 38.25 32.56 33.00
CA ASP A 120 38.21 34.00 33.24
C ASP A 120 39.54 34.69 32.87
N GLU A 121 39.59 36.01 33.04
CA GLU A 121 40.78 36.85 32.74
C GLU A 121 42.00 36.49 33.61
N ASN A 122 41.79 35.81 34.74
CA ASN A 122 42.84 35.31 35.62
C ASN A 122 43.23 33.85 35.31
N GLY A 123 42.64 33.25 34.27
CA GLY A 123 42.90 31.87 33.86
C GLY A 123 42.17 30.80 34.68
N ILE A 124 41.29 31.20 35.62
CA ILE A 124 40.55 30.27 36.46
C ILE A 124 39.39 29.68 35.65
N VAL A 125 39.24 28.36 35.68
CA VAL A 125 38.15 27.66 35.00
C VAL A 125 36.97 27.50 35.96
N SER A 126 35.83 28.07 35.55
CA SER A 126 34.53 27.94 36.21
C SER A 126 33.54 27.19 35.30
N ASN A 127 32.43 26.69 35.84
CA ASN A 127 31.36 26.11 35.02
C ASN A 127 30.27 27.16 34.79
N ALA A 128 30.20 27.70 33.56
CA ALA A 128 29.20 28.66 33.15
C ALA A 128 27.94 27.95 32.63
N SER A 129 26.80 28.63 32.63
CA SER A 129 25.56 28.06 32.09
C SER A 129 24.65 29.11 31.49
N ASN A 130 24.12 28.81 30.29
CA ASN A 130 23.27 29.70 29.51
C ASN A 130 22.04 28.93 29.02
N ASN A 131 20.88 29.59 29.03
CA ASN A 131 19.67 29.10 28.38
C ASN A 131 19.68 29.52 26.90
N PHE A 132 19.40 28.57 26.01
CA PHE A 132 19.19 28.79 24.58
C PHE A 132 17.71 28.54 24.29
N VAL A 133 17.03 29.55 23.76
CA VAL A 133 15.58 29.53 23.53
C VAL A 133 15.26 29.44 22.04
N LYS A 134 14.25 28.65 21.71
CA LYS A 134 13.68 28.55 20.36
C LYS A 134 12.16 28.66 20.50
N ARG A 135 11.54 29.60 19.78
CA ARG A 135 10.10 29.90 19.90
C ARG A 135 9.24 28.79 19.29
N ILE A 136 8.07 28.60 19.87
CA ILE A 136 6.99 27.75 19.37
C ILE A 136 5.66 28.51 19.52
N SER A 137 4.63 28.17 18.76
CA SER A 137 3.33 28.85 18.84
C SER A 137 2.17 27.88 18.88
N GLN A 138 1.26 28.05 19.83
CA GLN A 138 -0.05 27.41 19.75
C GLN A 138 -0.92 28.12 18.71
N VAL A 139 -1.45 27.34 17.77
CA VAL A 139 -2.43 27.76 16.77
C VAL A 139 -3.78 27.12 17.08
N GLN A 140 -4.88 27.74 16.65
CA GLN A 140 -6.20 27.20 16.92
C GLN A 140 -6.42 25.90 16.12
N ALA A 141 -6.91 24.85 16.79
CA ALA A 141 -7.44 23.67 16.12
C ALA A 141 -8.76 24.04 15.43
N GLU A 142 -8.77 23.98 14.10
CA GLU A 142 -9.93 24.28 13.26
C GLU A 142 -10.33 23.01 12.50
N PRO A 143 -11.11 22.09 13.12
CA PRO A 143 -11.56 20.87 12.49
C PRO A 143 -12.78 21.15 11.59
N GLU A 144 -12.58 21.07 10.28
CA GLU A 144 -13.61 21.32 9.27
C GLU A 144 -13.59 20.20 8.23
N ILE A 145 -14.76 19.72 7.84
CA ILE A 145 -14.90 18.73 6.76
C ILE A 145 -15.73 19.28 5.61
N GLN A 146 -15.31 19.00 4.38
CA GLN A 146 -16.11 19.20 3.20
C GLN A 146 -16.74 17.86 2.80
N VAL A 147 -18.06 17.81 2.69
CA VAL A 147 -18.80 16.60 2.28
C VAL A 147 -19.42 16.84 0.91
N SER A 148 -19.02 16.04 -0.07
CA SER A 148 -19.69 15.95 -1.37
C SER A 148 -20.47 14.63 -1.48
N ARG A 149 -21.51 14.62 -2.32
CA ARG A 149 -22.33 13.44 -2.58
C ARG A 149 -22.71 13.34 -4.05
N THR A 150 -22.52 12.17 -4.63
CA THR A 150 -22.97 11.79 -5.97
C THR A 150 -24.07 10.74 -5.86
N ILE A 151 -25.13 10.86 -6.67
CA ILE A 151 -26.24 9.91 -6.73
C ILE A 151 -26.35 9.40 -8.17
N THR A 152 -26.28 8.08 -8.33
CA THR A 152 -26.14 7.43 -9.64
C THR A 152 -27.04 6.19 -9.74
N PRO A 153 -28.08 6.18 -10.61
CA PRO A 153 -28.63 7.31 -11.34
C PRO A 153 -29.53 8.21 -10.47
N GLY A 154 -29.69 9.49 -10.82
CA GLY A 154 -30.63 10.41 -10.20
C GLY A 154 -32.11 10.11 -10.49
N ILE A 155 -32.39 9.35 -11.56
CA ILE A 155 -33.72 8.81 -11.90
C ILE A 155 -33.63 7.29 -12.07
N ALA A 156 -34.51 6.54 -11.42
CA ALA A 156 -34.51 5.08 -11.47
C ALA A 156 -35.91 4.47 -11.48
N ARG A 157 -36.03 3.29 -12.08
CA ARG A 157 -37.27 2.50 -12.13
C ARG A 157 -37.38 1.52 -10.95
N LYS A 158 -38.57 0.95 -10.74
CA LYS A 158 -38.79 -0.09 -9.71
C LYS A 158 -37.81 -1.26 -9.91
N GLY A 159 -37.11 -1.65 -8.85
CA GLY A 159 -36.16 -2.76 -8.84
C GLY A 159 -34.78 -2.44 -9.42
N GLN A 160 -34.50 -1.18 -9.78
CA GLN A 160 -33.16 -0.73 -10.14
C GLN A 160 -32.40 -0.30 -8.89
N GLU A 161 -31.12 -0.67 -8.80
CA GLU A 161 -30.22 -0.16 -7.76
C GLU A 161 -29.79 1.28 -8.08
N VAL A 162 -29.76 2.12 -7.04
CA VAL A 162 -29.16 3.45 -7.05
C VAL A 162 -28.02 3.46 -6.04
N SER A 163 -26.88 3.99 -6.46
CA SER A 163 -25.71 4.21 -5.61
C SER A 163 -25.67 5.65 -5.11
N VAL A 164 -25.41 5.84 -3.82
CA VAL A 164 -25.23 7.13 -3.16
C VAL A 164 -23.82 7.16 -2.58
N VAL A 165 -22.91 7.78 -3.33
CA VAL A 165 -21.49 7.92 -2.96
C VAL A 165 -21.31 9.20 -2.17
N TYR A 166 -20.71 9.11 -1.00
CA TYR A 166 -20.21 10.24 -0.21
C TYR A 166 -18.69 10.30 -0.33
N GLU A 167 -18.14 11.49 -0.53
CA GLU A 167 -16.72 11.78 -0.35
C GLU A 167 -16.58 12.86 0.72
N ILE A 168 -15.80 12.56 1.77
CA ILE A 168 -15.51 13.44 2.89
C ILE A 168 -14.03 13.81 2.80
N ARG A 169 -13.74 15.10 2.65
CA ARG A 169 -12.39 15.67 2.79
C ARG A 169 -12.27 16.38 4.13
N ASN A 170 -11.18 16.15 4.85
CA ASN A 170 -10.81 17.01 5.96
C ASN A 170 -10.09 18.24 5.39
N VAL A 171 -10.70 19.41 5.55
CA VAL A 171 -10.14 20.71 5.10
C VAL A 171 -9.61 21.54 6.28
N GLY A 172 -9.74 21.01 7.50
CA GLY A 172 -9.27 21.63 8.73
C GLY A 172 -7.79 21.48 9.02
N THR A 173 -7.33 22.13 10.09
CA THR A 173 -5.93 22.16 10.55
C THR A 173 -5.54 20.98 11.47
N VAL A 174 -6.44 20.03 11.70
CA VAL A 174 -6.25 18.87 12.58
C VAL A 174 -6.95 17.63 12.05
N ASP A 175 -6.42 16.47 12.39
CA ASP A 175 -7.01 15.18 12.07
C ASP A 175 -8.40 15.01 12.70
N VAL A 176 -9.37 14.53 11.92
CA VAL A 176 -10.70 14.19 12.40
C VAL A 176 -10.82 12.68 12.62
N THR A 177 -11.46 12.29 13.71
CA THR A 177 -11.51 10.90 14.20
C THR A 177 -12.95 10.42 14.39
N GLY A 178 -13.17 9.11 14.32
CA GLY A 178 -14.49 8.52 14.52
C GLY A 178 -15.56 8.99 13.52
N VAL A 179 -15.14 9.37 12.31
CA VAL A 179 -16.00 9.88 11.24
C VAL A 179 -17.04 8.82 10.89
N ARG A 180 -18.32 9.20 10.93
CA ARG A 180 -19.47 8.32 10.66
C ARG A 180 -20.49 9.02 9.78
N ILE A 181 -21.14 8.25 8.91
CA ILE A 181 -22.22 8.74 8.04
C ILE A 181 -23.50 8.02 8.41
N LYS A 182 -24.51 8.78 8.85
CA LYS A 182 -25.87 8.29 9.04
C LYS A 182 -26.75 8.85 7.93
N GLU A 183 -27.02 8.03 6.93
CA GLU A 183 -27.95 8.32 5.82
C GLU A 183 -29.42 8.21 6.27
N SER A 184 -30.34 8.70 5.44
CA SER A 184 -31.78 8.56 5.58
C SER A 184 -32.20 7.09 5.55
N SER A 185 -33.19 6.73 6.36
CA SER A 185 -33.77 5.37 6.37
C SER A 185 -34.54 5.02 5.09
N ALA A 186 -34.66 5.95 4.13
CA ALA A 186 -35.19 5.67 2.80
C ALA A 186 -34.11 5.17 1.83
N VAL A 187 -32.82 5.35 2.15
CA VAL A 187 -31.66 4.83 1.41
C VAL A 187 -30.96 3.73 2.21
N SER A 188 -30.65 3.96 3.50
CA SER A 188 -30.08 2.93 4.38
C SER A 188 -30.43 3.13 5.86
N SER A 189 -30.69 2.04 6.58
CA SER A 189 -30.81 2.03 8.04
C SER A 189 -29.46 2.08 8.76
N ASN A 190 -28.36 1.80 8.04
CA ASN A 190 -27.06 1.53 8.64
C ASN A 190 -26.24 2.81 8.78
N THR A 191 -25.48 2.94 9.87
CA THR A 191 -24.51 4.03 10.04
C THR A 191 -23.13 3.55 9.64
N ALA A 192 -22.57 4.13 8.59
CA ALA A 192 -21.22 3.82 8.13
C ALA A 192 -20.17 4.40 9.08
N SER A 193 -19.03 3.72 9.22
CA SER A 193 -17.89 4.17 10.02
C SER A 193 -16.65 4.25 9.13
N ILE A 194 -16.13 5.48 8.95
CA ILE A 194 -15.05 5.83 8.02
C ILE A 194 -13.68 5.88 8.74
N GLY A 195 -13.69 5.92 10.08
CA GLY A 195 -12.49 5.92 10.92
C GLY A 195 -11.93 7.32 11.12
N ALA A 196 -10.61 7.49 10.97
CA ALA A 196 -9.96 8.80 10.97
C ALA A 196 -9.71 9.30 9.53
N ILE A 197 -9.69 10.62 9.36
CA ILE A 197 -9.27 11.32 8.13
C ILE A 197 -8.26 12.41 8.56
N PRO A 198 -6.95 12.21 8.30
CA PRO A 198 -5.91 13.20 8.55
C PRO A 198 -6.18 14.56 7.87
N ALA A 199 -5.53 15.62 8.35
CA ALA A 199 -5.66 16.96 7.75
C ALA A 199 -5.29 16.95 6.25
N GLY A 200 -6.17 17.50 5.41
CA GLY A 200 -6.02 17.52 3.94
C GLY A 200 -6.46 16.24 3.21
N GLU A 201 -6.50 15.08 3.89
CA GLU A 201 -6.93 13.81 3.30
C GLU A 201 -8.42 13.74 2.97
N LYS A 202 -8.81 12.72 2.20
CA LYS A 202 -10.19 12.39 1.91
C LYS A 202 -10.47 10.89 1.96
N LYS A 203 -11.70 10.52 2.29
CA LYS A 203 -12.22 9.14 2.22
C LYS A 203 -13.64 9.12 1.65
N SER A 204 -13.97 8.05 0.92
CA SER A 204 -15.27 7.84 0.32
C SER A 204 -16.02 6.66 0.94
N HIS A 205 -17.34 6.62 0.74
CA HIS A 205 -18.20 5.50 1.11
C HIS A 205 -19.45 5.48 0.22
N THR A 206 -20.01 4.30 -0.06
CA THR A 206 -21.24 4.17 -0.85
C THR A 206 -22.33 3.45 -0.06
N PHE A 207 -23.54 4.01 -0.08
CA PHE A 207 -24.77 3.28 0.23
C PHE A 207 -25.46 2.89 -1.08
N THR A 208 -26.01 1.68 -1.16
CA THR A 208 -26.87 1.26 -2.29
C THR A 208 -28.32 1.10 -1.82
N VAL A 209 -29.27 1.41 -2.72
CA VAL A 209 -30.71 1.27 -2.46
C VAL A 209 -31.44 0.77 -3.71
N THR A 210 -32.29 -0.24 -3.54
CA THR A 210 -33.16 -0.74 -4.62
C THR A 210 -34.45 0.08 -4.68
N MET A 211 -34.68 0.77 -5.79
CA MET A 211 -35.78 1.73 -5.92
C MET A 211 -37.16 1.08 -5.94
N GLY A 212 -38.10 1.72 -5.23
CA GLY A 212 -39.50 1.34 -5.15
C GLY A 212 -40.35 1.95 -6.27
N THR A 213 -41.58 2.38 -5.93
CA THR A 213 -42.54 3.02 -6.85
C THR A 213 -42.84 4.48 -6.47
N LYS A 214 -41.95 5.10 -5.69
CA LYS A 214 -42.06 6.47 -5.18
C LYS A 214 -40.67 7.12 -5.15
N ASN A 215 -40.63 8.45 -5.23
CA ASN A 215 -39.41 9.21 -4.96
C ASN A 215 -38.95 8.97 -3.52
N ILE A 216 -37.64 9.00 -3.30
CA ILE A 216 -37.00 8.97 -1.98
C ILE A 216 -36.03 10.14 -1.85
N THR A 217 -35.63 10.48 -0.63
CA THR A 217 -34.66 11.56 -0.35
C THR A 217 -33.43 10.97 0.32
N SER A 218 -32.25 11.27 -0.22
CA SER A 218 -30.97 11.11 0.49
C SER A 218 -30.73 12.38 1.31
N ASN A 219 -30.46 12.22 2.61
CA ASN A 219 -30.06 13.30 3.51
C ASN A 219 -29.28 12.76 4.71
N ALA A 220 -27.97 12.60 4.53
CA ALA A 220 -27.08 12.14 5.59
C ALA A 220 -26.71 13.24 6.59
N THR A 221 -26.49 12.79 7.83
CA THR A 221 -25.75 13.51 8.86
C THR A 221 -24.38 12.86 9.03
N VAL A 222 -23.31 13.63 8.92
CA VAL A 222 -21.94 13.18 9.18
C VAL A 222 -21.54 13.64 10.57
N THR A 223 -20.98 12.74 11.39
CA THR A 223 -20.46 13.07 12.73
C THR A 223 -19.00 12.69 12.84
N TYR A 224 -18.22 13.51 13.55
CA TYR A 224 -16.77 13.35 13.68
C TYR A 224 -16.26 14.01 14.99
N SER A 225 -15.06 13.64 15.43
CA SER A 225 -14.46 14.17 16.66
C SER A 225 -13.03 14.68 16.43
N ALA A 226 -12.69 15.81 17.04
CA ALA A 226 -11.35 16.40 17.03
C ALA A 226 -11.10 17.21 18.31
N GLY A 227 -9.89 17.15 18.86
CA GLY A 227 -9.53 17.86 20.10
C GLY A 227 -10.45 17.54 21.29
N GLY A 228 -10.94 16.30 21.40
CA GLY A 228 -11.89 15.86 22.42
C GLY A 228 -13.34 16.36 22.25
N LYS A 229 -13.62 17.19 21.23
CA LYS A 229 -14.95 17.70 20.91
C LYS A 229 -15.58 16.87 19.78
N SER A 230 -16.91 16.82 19.73
CA SER A 230 -17.68 16.19 18.66
C SER A 230 -18.40 17.24 17.81
N TYR A 231 -18.46 17.00 16.51
CA TYR A 231 -18.95 17.89 15.47
C TYR A 231 -19.98 17.15 14.60
N THR A 232 -20.88 17.90 13.98
CA THR A 232 -21.97 17.36 13.17
C THR A 232 -22.19 18.23 11.94
N GLU A 233 -22.07 17.62 10.76
CA GLU A 233 -22.32 18.26 9.46
C GLU A 233 -23.58 17.64 8.82
N LYS A 234 -24.39 18.46 8.13
CA LYS A 234 -25.66 18.02 7.53
C LYS A 234 -25.60 18.16 6.02
N VAL A 235 -25.60 17.04 5.31
CA VAL A 235 -25.70 17.04 3.86
C VAL A 235 -27.12 17.40 3.46
N ALA A 236 -27.26 18.39 2.58
CA ALA A 236 -28.56 18.87 2.10
C ALA A 236 -29.40 17.75 1.46
N ASP A 237 -30.73 17.90 1.50
CA ASP A 237 -31.66 16.96 0.86
C ASP A 237 -31.43 16.86 -0.66
N ALA A 238 -31.40 15.63 -1.20
CA ALA A 238 -31.48 15.38 -2.63
C ALA A 238 -32.51 14.30 -2.94
N ALA A 239 -33.42 14.59 -3.87
CA ALA A 239 -34.50 13.69 -4.27
C ALA A 239 -34.07 12.74 -5.39
N ILE A 240 -34.09 11.44 -5.08
CA ILE A 240 -33.91 10.35 -6.05
C ILE A 240 -35.29 10.06 -6.65
N LYS A 241 -35.43 10.25 -7.95
CA LYS A 241 -36.75 10.23 -8.62
C LYS A 241 -37.11 8.83 -9.07
N TYR A 242 -38.32 8.39 -8.73
CA TYR A 242 -38.94 7.25 -9.40
C TYR A 242 -39.39 7.69 -10.80
N GLY A 243 -38.99 6.94 -11.82
CA GLY A 243 -39.34 7.25 -13.21
C GLY A 243 -39.27 6.03 -14.13
N THR A 244 -39.87 6.16 -15.31
CA THR A 244 -39.78 5.15 -16.37
C THR A 244 -38.55 5.44 -17.23
N VAL A 245 -37.51 4.62 -17.11
CA VAL A 245 -36.33 4.66 -17.97
C VAL A 245 -36.33 3.44 -18.89
N ASN A 246 -36.39 3.70 -20.20
CA ASN A 246 -36.49 2.71 -21.27
C ASN A 246 -35.12 2.17 -21.74
N LEU A 247 -34.07 2.34 -20.95
CA LEU A 247 -32.72 1.89 -21.26
C LEU A 247 -32.23 0.97 -20.13
N THR A 248 -31.79 -0.23 -20.49
CA THR A 248 -31.06 -1.12 -19.58
C THR A 248 -29.59 -1.15 -19.96
N ALA A 249 -28.72 -0.88 -19.00
CA ALA A 249 -27.27 -0.95 -19.14
C ALA A 249 -26.72 -2.10 -18.28
N THR A 250 -25.81 -2.90 -18.82
CA THR A 250 -25.13 -3.99 -18.11
C THR A 250 -23.65 -3.97 -18.43
N LEU A 251 -22.80 -3.94 -17.40
CA LEU A 251 -21.35 -4.01 -17.52
C LEU A 251 -20.87 -5.42 -17.14
N THR A 252 -19.95 -5.96 -17.91
CA THR A 252 -19.24 -7.22 -17.63
C THR A 252 -17.77 -7.07 -18.00
N ALA A 253 -16.87 -7.81 -17.36
CA ALA A 253 -15.49 -7.98 -17.81
C ALA A 253 -15.27 -9.40 -18.37
N ASP A 254 -14.19 -9.60 -19.13
CA ASP A 254 -13.72 -10.92 -19.55
C ASP A 254 -13.17 -11.76 -18.38
N ARG A 255 -12.69 -11.11 -17.32
CA ARG A 255 -12.13 -11.70 -16.10
C ARG A 255 -12.43 -10.85 -14.86
N LYS A 256 -12.21 -11.41 -13.65
CA LYS A 256 -12.46 -10.73 -12.35
C LYS A 256 -11.40 -9.69 -11.95
N GLY A 257 -10.38 -9.49 -12.78
CA GLY A 257 -9.18 -8.73 -12.44
C GLY A 257 -7.92 -9.42 -12.97
N GLY A 258 -6.76 -9.08 -12.41
CA GLY A 258 -5.46 -9.62 -12.82
C GLY A 258 -4.33 -9.06 -11.97
N ASN A 259 -3.10 -9.22 -12.43
CA ASN A 259 -1.94 -8.58 -11.83
C ASN A 259 -1.92 -7.08 -12.16
N VAL A 260 -1.21 -6.28 -11.36
CA VAL A 260 -0.88 -4.89 -11.73
C VAL A 260 -0.09 -4.88 -13.04
N GLY A 261 -0.64 -4.22 -14.06
CA GLY A 261 -0.14 -4.22 -15.44
C GLY A 261 -0.96 -5.08 -16.42
N ASP A 262 -1.81 -6.01 -15.95
CA ASP A 262 -2.63 -6.84 -16.84
C ASP A 262 -3.78 -6.03 -17.48
N GLU A 263 -4.09 -6.33 -18.74
CA GLU A 263 -5.27 -5.78 -19.42
C GLU A 263 -6.55 -6.56 -19.13
N VAL A 264 -7.64 -5.85 -18.81
CA VAL A 264 -9.00 -6.39 -18.63
C VAL A 264 -9.93 -5.71 -19.63
N LYS A 265 -10.78 -6.49 -20.31
CA LYS A 265 -11.73 -5.98 -21.31
C LYS A 265 -13.13 -5.85 -20.73
N LEU A 266 -13.58 -4.62 -20.58
CA LEU A 266 -14.95 -4.27 -20.20
C LEU A 266 -15.86 -4.32 -21.43
N THR A 267 -17.02 -4.97 -21.32
CA THR A 267 -18.09 -4.96 -22.31
C THR A 267 -19.34 -4.32 -21.68
N LEU A 268 -19.74 -3.16 -22.20
CA LEU A 268 -21.02 -2.52 -21.89
C LEU A 268 -22.08 -2.99 -22.89
N THR A 269 -23.16 -3.58 -22.40
CA THR A 269 -24.36 -3.89 -23.20
C THR A 269 -25.46 -2.87 -22.87
N LEU A 270 -25.90 -2.13 -23.89
CA LEU A 270 -27.03 -1.21 -23.83
C LEU A 270 -28.21 -1.79 -24.60
N LYS A 271 -29.39 -1.88 -23.97
CA LYS A 271 -30.63 -2.31 -24.65
C LYS A 271 -31.75 -1.30 -24.42
N ASN A 272 -32.29 -0.79 -25.51
CA ASN A 272 -33.44 0.10 -25.54
C ASN A 272 -34.72 -0.75 -25.51
N THR A 273 -35.53 -0.60 -24.46
CA THR A 273 -36.83 -1.27 -24.30
C THR A 273 -38.01 -0.37 -24.66
N GLY A 274 -37.74 0.84 -25.17
CA GLY A 274 -38.72 1.83 -25.58
C GLY A 274 -39.12 1.73 -27.05
N LYS A 275 -40.08 2.59 -27.44
CA LYS A 275 -40.61 2.70 -28.82
C LYS A 275 -39.97 3.84 -29.64
N LYS A 276 -38.92 4.48 -29.11
CA LYS A 276 -38.20 5.60 -29.72
C LYS A 276 -36.70 5.32 -29.66
N ASN A 277 -35.95 5.88 -30.60
CA ASN A 277 -34.49 5.82 -30.55
C ASN A 277 -33.98 6.67 -29.37
N ILE A 278 -32.91 6.20 -28.73
CA ILE A 278 -32.17 6.96 -27.73
C ILE A 278 -30.86 7.38 -28.39
N THR A 279 -30.58 8.67 -28.38
CA THR A 279 -29.51 9.33 -29.16
C THR A 279 -28.61 10.18 -28.27
N GLY A 280 -27.40 10.50 -28.73
CA GLY A 280 -26.44 11.32 -27.99
C GLY A 280 -25.97 10.67 -26.70
N ILE A 281 -25.92 9.33 -26.63
CA ILE A 281 -25.63 8.62 -25.39
C ILE A 281 -24.17 8.84 -25.01
N THR A 282 -23.97 9.34 -23.78
CA THR A 282 -22.66 9.55 -23.18
C THR A 282 -22.51 8.66 -21.96
N VAL A 283 -21.40 7.93 -21.92
CA VAL A 283 -21.07 6.95 -20.87
C VAL A 283 -19.88 7.47 -20.08
N THR A 284 -20.05 7.58 -18.76
CA THR A 284 -19.00 8.07 -17.85
C THR A 284 -18.82 7.15 -16.66
N ASP A 285 -17.59 7.09 -16.15
CA ASP A 285 -17.18 6.40 -14.93
C ASP A 285 -16.31 7.34 -14.08
N PRO A 286 -16.39 7.31 -12.72
CA PRO A 286 -15.62 8.23 -11.87
C PRO A 286 -14.10 8.11 -12.02
N THR A 287 -13.61 6.93 -12.44
CA THR A 287 -12.19 6.60 -12.63
C THR A 287 -11.76 6.77 -14.09
N LEU A 288 -12.55 6.25 -15.03
CA LEU A 288 -12.22 6.29 -16.46
C LEU A 288 -12.65 7.60 -17.17
N ASN A 289 -13.29 8.52 -16.45
CA ASN A 289 -13.90 9.74 -16.98
C ASN A 289 -14.92 9.42 -18.09
N THR A 290 -14.81 10.01 -19.28
CA THR A 290 -15.73 9.73 -20.39
C THR A 290 -15.25 8.51 -21.18
N VAL A 291 -16.06 7.46 -21.19
CA VAL A 291 -15.73 6.15 -21.79
C VAL A 291 -16.22 6.04 -23.24
N PHE A 292 -17.44 6.50 -23.50
CA PHE A 292 -18.06 6.51 -24.83
C PHE A 292 -18.93 7.77 -25.02
N THR A 293 -19.03 8.27 -26.25
CA THR A 293 -19.81 9.47 -26.62
C THR A 293 -20.62 9.24 -27.89
N ASP A 294 -21.68 10.03 -28.06
CA ASP A 294 -22.60 10.05 -29.21
C ASP A 294 -23.14 8.68 -29.67
N VAL A 295 -23.28 7.74 -28.74
CA VAL A 295 -23.85 6.42 -29.04
C VAL A 295 -25.34 6.56 -29.30
N THR A 296 -25.86 5.80 -30.27
CA THR A 296 -27.31 5.70 -30.54
C THR A 296 -27.77 4.25 -30.38
N VAL A 297 -28.89 4.05 -29.70
CA VAL A 297 -29.57 2.74 -29.58
C VAL A 297 -31.01 2.90 -30.08
N GLU A 298 -31.30 2.33 -31.25
CA GLU A 298 -32.65 2.39 -31.84
C GLU A 298 -33.70 1.67 -30.97
N ALA A 299 -34.97 1.99 -31.21
CA ALA A 299 -36.11 1.36 -30.53
C ALA A 299 -36.04 -0.18 -30.58
N GLY A 300 -36.09 -0.83 -29.40
CA GLY A 300 -36.05 -2.29 -29.27
C GLY A 300 -34.68 -2.96 -29.51
N LYS A 301 -33.64 -2.22 -29.92
CA LYS A 301 -32.31 -2.79 -30.24
C LYS A 301 -31.41 -2.93 -29.01
N THR A 302 -30.33 -3.68 -29.22
CA THR A 302 -29.22 -3.84 -28.30
C THR A 302 -27.92 -3.45 -29.00
N VAL A 303 -27.08 -2.66 -28.35
CA VAL A 303 -25.72 -2.30 -28.77
C VAL A 303 -24.74 -2.83 -27.73
N LYS A 304 -23.57 -3.30 -28.19
CA LYS A 304 -22.43 -3.64 -27.33
C LYS A 304 -21.28 -2.69 -27.64
N LEU A 305 -20.58 -2.26 -26.60
CA LEU A 305 -19.40 -1.40 -26.66
C LEU A 305 -18.32 -2.05 -25.79
N GLU A 306 -17.07 -2.01 -26.24
CA GLU A 306 -15.95 -2.63 -25.51
C GLU A 306 -14.86 -1.59 -25.20
N LYS A 307 -14.24 -1.72 -24.03
CA LYS A 307 -13.17 -0.86 -23.55
C LYS A 307 -12.16 -1.71 -22.78
N THR A 308 -10.93 -1.77 -23.27
CA THR A 308 -9.80 -2.29 -22.49
C THR A 308 -9.37 -1.27 -21.44
N ILE A 309 -9.03 -1.76 -20.25
CA ILE A 309 -8.36 -1.02 -19.16
C ILE A 309 -7.15 -1.82 -18.69
N THR A 310 -6.15 -1.13 -18.14
CA THR A 310 -4.99 -1.75 -17.49
C THR A 310 -5.22 -1.74 -15.99
N MET A 311 -5.00 -2.87 -15.31
CA MET A 311 -5.16 -2.96 -13.86
C MET A 311 -4.00 -2.24 -13.15
N THR A 312 -4.32 -1.22 -12.35
CA THR A 312 -3.37 -0.48 -11.52
C THR A 312 -3.57 -0.72 -10.03
N GLU A 313 -4.83 -0.84 -9.61
CA GLU A 313 -5.26 -1.12 -8.24
C GLU A 313 -6.64 -1.81 -8.25
N THR A 314 -7.05 -2.38 -7.12
CA THR A 314 -8.39 -2.96 -6.96
C THR A 314 -9.44 -1.85 -6.98
N ALA A 315 -10.33 -1.89 -7.96
CA ALA A 315 -11.29 -0.82 -8.25
C ALA A 315 -12.69 -1.38 -8.52
N GLU A 316 -13.72 -0.56 -8.32
CA GLU A 316 -15.11 -0.93 -8.63
C GLU A 316 -15.70 0.06 -9.65
N TYR A 317 -15.98 -0.45 -10.85
CA TYR A 317 -16.47 0.35 -11.98
C TYR A 317 -17.99 0.40 -12.00
N GLN A 318 -18.55 1.57 -12.31
CA GLN A 318 -19.99 1.76 -12.49
C GLN A 318 -20.26 2.80 -13.56
N PHE A 319 -20.68 2.33 -14.73
CA PHE A 319 -20.91 3.19 -15.88
C PHE A 319 -22.25 3.91 -15.75
N THR A 320 -22.18 5.23 -15.60
CA THR A 320 -23.32 6.15 -15.71
C THR A 320 -23.59 6.40 -17.18
N VAL A 321 -24.84 6.24 -17.61
CA VAL A 321 -25.26 6.32 -19.01
C VAL A 321 -26.36 7.37 -19.13
N THR A 322 -26.04 8.47 -19.78
CA THR A 322 -26.96 9.59 -20.07
C THR A 322 -27.31 9.61 -21.56
N GLY A 323 -28.46 10.16 -21.94
CA GLY A 323 -28.84 10.30 -23.36
C GLY A 323 -30.24 10.89 -23.54
N MET A 324 -30.72 10.95 -24.78
CA MET A 324 -32.01 11.60 -25.12
C MET A 324 -32.99 10.63 -25.81
N GLU A 325 -34.15 10.38 -25.20
CA GLU A 325 -35.32 9.77 -25.86
C GLU A 325 -36.12 10.87 -26.57
N GLY A 326 -35.61 11.33 -27.72
CA GLY A 326 -36.16 12.47 -28.46
C GLY A 326 -35.88 13.81 -27.76
N LYS A 327 -36.85 14.33 -26.99
CA LYS A 327 -36.68 15.55 -26.17
C LYS A 327 -36.59 15.28 -24.67
N THR A 328 -36.73 14.02 -24.26
CA THR A 328 -36.66 13.62 -22.84
C THR A 328 -35.24 13.16 -22.53
N GLY A 329 -34.54 13.89 -21.67
CA GLY A 329 -33.27 13.42 -21.09
C GLY A 329 -33.52 12.20 -20.21
N ILE A 330 -32.69 11.17 -20.37
CA ILE A 330 -32.69 9.96 -19.57
C ILE A 330 -31.34 9.72 -18.93
N GLU A 331 -31.36 9.01 -17.81
CA GLU A 331 -30.19 8.62 -17.03
C GLU A 331 -30.42 7.18 -16.56
N THR A 332 -29.39 6.34 -16.61
CA THR A 332 -29.36 5.03 -15.98
C THR A 332 -27.92 4.70 -15.59
N ALA A 333 -27.73 3.69 -14.74
CA ALA A 333 -26.41 3.15 -14.45
C ALA A 333 -26.37 1.64 -14.64
N THR A 334 -25.17 1.09 -14.80
CA THR A 334 -24.93 -0.35 -14.69
C THR A 334 -24.96 -0.80 -13.23
N GLY A 335 -25.01 -2.11 -13.01
CA GLY A 335 -24.54 -2.68 -11.74
C GLY A 335 -23.06 -2.35 -11.53
N ARG A 336 -22.62 -2.45 -10.27
CA ARG A 336 -21.22 -2.36 -9.88
C ARG A 336 -20.42 -3.57 -10.37
N LEU A 337 -19.21 -3.32 -10.85
CA LEU A 337 -18.27 -4.35 -11.30
C LEU A 337 -16.94 -4.18 -10.55
N PRO A 338 -16.75 -4.87 -9.41
CA PRO A 338 -15.46 -4.92 -8.73
C PRO A 338 -14.46 -5.74 -9.56
N LEU A 339 -13.24 -5.22 -9.69
CA LEU A 339 -12.10 -5.89 -10.31
C LEU A 339 -10.89 -5.82 -9.37
N THR A 340 -10.31 -6.97 -9.06
CA THR A 340 -9.17 -7.06 -8.14
C THR A 340 -7.85 -6.94 -8.89
N ALA A 341 -6.96 -6.04 -8.44
CA ALA A 341 -5.56 -6.03 -8.84
C ALA A 341 -4.72 -6.76 -7.80
N ILE A 342 -3.92 -7.73 -8.25
CA ILE A 342 -2.91 -8.39 -7.43
C ILE A 342 -1.56 -7.76 -7.73
N ASP A 343 -0.83 -7.37 -6.68
CA ASP A 343 0.56 -6.92 -6.80
C ASP A 343 1.50 -8.12 -6.58
N PRO A 344 2.25 -8.59 -7.60
CA PRO A 344 3.17 -9.71 -7.44
C PRO A 344 4.28 -9.46 -6.41
N ALA A 345 4.66 -8.20 -6.19
CA ALA A 345 5.63 -7.83 -5.14
C ALA A 345 5.04 -7.92 -3.72
N LYS A 346 3.73 -8.18 -3.59
CA LYS A 346 3.02 -8.46 -2.34
C LYS A 346 2.59 -9.92 -2.17
N ALA A 347 3.08 -10.83 -3.02
CA ALA A 347 2.79 -12.26 -2.89
C ALA A 347 3.34 -12.84 -1.57
N PRO A 348 2.52 -13.57 -0.77
CA PRO A 348 2.99 -14.28 0.41
C PRO A 348 3.83 -15.52 0.01
N SER A 349 4.70 -15.96 0.92
CA SER A 349 5.56 -17.14 0.73
C SER A 349 5.41 -18.08 1.91
N LEU A 350 5.18 -19.37 1.66
CA LEU A 350 5.03 -20.39 2.70
C LEU A 350 6.14 -21.44 2.63
N THR A 351 6.62 -21.87 3.78
CA THR A 351 7.36 -23.14 3.92
C THR A 351 6.49 -24.16 4.63
N VAL A 352 6.63 -25.43 4.24
CA VAL A 352 5.86 -26.55 4.78
C VAL A 352 6.82 -27.64 5.24
N GLU A 353 6.89 -27.85 6.55
CA GLU A 353 7.74 -28.87 7.17
C GLU A 353 6.87 -29.92 7.87
N THR A 354 7.04 -31.17 7.47
CA THR A 354 6.43 -32.34 8.09
C THR A 354 7.48 -33.22 8.76
N THR A 355 7.20 -33.64 9.98
CA THR A 355 7.90 -34.72 10.69
C THR A 355 6.94 -35.88 10.96
N ALA A 356 7.48 -37.07 11.18
CA ALA A 356 6.72 -38.28 11.53
C ALA A 356 7.25 -38.88 12.84
N SER A 357 6.37 -39.50 13.64
CA SER A 357 6.74 -40.16 14.90
C SER A 357 7.63 -41.39 14.73
N THR A 358 7.66 -41.97 13.54
CA THR A 358 8.63 -42.98 13.11
C THR A 358 8.69 -43.00 11.58
N ASP A 359 9.86 -43.27 11.02
CA ASP A 359 10.09 -43.59 9.61
C ASP A 359 10.20 -45.11 9.37
N VAL A 360 10.37 -45.92 10.43
CA VAL A 360 10.42 -47.38 10.35
C VAL A 360 9.22 -48.01 11.08
N VAL A 361 8.59 -49.00 10.45
CA VAL A 361 7.55 -49.85 11.06
C VAL A 361 7.92 -51.33 10.97
N PHE A 362 7.52 -52.12 11.95
CA PHE A 362 7.80 -53.57 11.99
C PHE A 362 6.59 -54.41 11.55
N THR A 363 5.38 -53.88 11.70
CA THR A 363 4.11 -54.50 11.32
C THR A 363 3.27 -53.54 10.48
N LEU A 364 2.37 -54.09 9.68
CA LEU A 364 1.33 -53.36 8.95
C LEU A 364 -0.04 -54.00 9.27
N PRO A 365 -1.10 -53.21 9.48
CA PRO A 365 -1.12 -51.75 9.52
C PRO A 365 -0.42 -51.17 10.77
N SER A 366 0.10 -49.95 10.65
CA SER A 366 0.70 -49.19 11.76
C SER A 366 0.14 -47.77 11.79
N VAL A 367 0.04 -47.16 12.96
CA VAL A 367 -0.40 -45.75 13.09
C VAL A 367 0.82 -44.86 13.27
N ILE A 368 1.01 -43.92 12.34
CA ILE A 368 2.10 -42.94 12.37
C ILE A 368 1.49 -41.56 12.60
N ARG A 369 2.03 -40.81 13.58
CA ARG A 369 1.67 -39.42 13.82
C ARG A 369 2.52 -38.52 12.94
N PHE A 370 1.89 -37.86 11.97
CA PHE A 370 2.50 -36.80 11.20
C PHE A 370 2.23 -35.45 11.87
N THR A 371 3.28 -34.64 12.02
CA THR A 371 3.21 -33.28 12.53
C THR A 371 3.65 -32.36 11.41
N THR A 372 2.73 -31.53 10.88
CA THR A 372 3.02 -30.60 9.79
C THR A 372 2.90 -29.17 10.29
N THR A 373 3.96 -28.40 10.10
CA THR A 373 4.04 -26.96 10.36
C THR A 373 4.06 -26.22 9.04
N VAL A 374 3.18 -25.23 8.90
CA VAL A 374 3.18 -24.26 7.80
C VAL A 374 3.61 -22.92 8.38
N THR A 375 4.66 -22.31 7.81
CA THR A 375 5.22 -21.03 8.25
C THR A 375 5.12 -20.01 7.13
N ASN A 376 4.63 -18.81 7.42
CA ASN A 376 4.71 -17.69 6.48
C ASN A 376 6.10 -17.06 6.53
N THR A 377 6.88 -17.29 5.49
CA THR A 377 8.23 -16.73 5.29
C THR A 377 8.22 -15.45 4.45
N GLY A 378 7.05 -15.05 3.93
CA GLY A 378 6.86 -13.80 3.20
C GLY A 378 6.65 -12.59 4.12
N ASN A 379 6.78 -11.40 3.55
CA ASN A 379 6.57 -10.12 4.25
C ASN A 379 5.09 -9.68 4.32
N TYR A 380 4.16 -10.53 3.87
CA TYR A 380 2.74 -10.20 3.72
C TYR A 380 1.84 -11.33 4.24
N ASP A 381 0.65 -10.95 4.72
CA ASP A 381 -0.38 -11.87 5.22
C ASP A 381 -0.72 -12.99 4.22
N ALA A 382 -0.51 -14.25 4.60
CA ALA A 382 -0.95 -15.41 3.84
C ALA A 382 -2.37 -15.82 4.28
N LYS A 383 -3.33 -15.79 3.37
CA LYS A 383 -4.77 -16.03 3.66
C LYS A 383 -5.29 -17.28 2.95
N ASN A 384 -6.41 -17.83 3.43
CA ASN A 384 -7.13 -18.96 2.80
C ASN A 384 -6.24 -20.17 2.47
N ILE A 385 -5.36 -20.55 3.39
CA ILE A 385 -4.39 -21.65 3.19
C ILE A 385 -5.07 -22.98 3.50
N THR A 386 -4.97 -23.95 2.59
CA THR A 386 -5.44 -25.33 2.78
C THR A 386 -4.25 -26.28 2.83
N VAL A 387 -4.07 -26.99 3.95
CA VAL A 387 -3.05 -28.04 4.09
C VAL A 387 -3.65 -29.36 3.62
N SER A 388 -2.98 -30.04 2.71
CA SER A 388 -3.48 -31.25 2.06
C SER A 388 -2.41 -32.33 1.92
N SER A 389 -2.81 -33.59 1.76
CA SER A 389 -1.94 -34.71 1.40
C SER A 389 -2.70 -35.63 0.46
N SER A 390 -2.09 -36.04 -0.65
CA SER A 390 -2.70 -36.96 -1.63
C SER A 390 -4.12 -36.58 -2.09
N GLY A 391 -4.38 -35.28 -2.23
CA GLY A 391 -5.69 -34.72 -2.61
C GLY A 391 -6.73 -34.61 -1.48
N VAL A 392 -6.41 -35.07 -0.27
CA VAL A 392 -7.27 -34.93 0.91
C VAL A 392 -6.92 -33.64 1.66
N SER A 393 -7.90 -32.77 1.90
CA SER A 393 -7.76 -31.59 2.78
C SER A 393 -7.72 -32.02 4.25
N LEU A 394 -6.74 -31.51 4.99
CA LEU A 394 -6.44 -31.92 6.37
C LEU A 394 -6.64 -30.80 7.40
N ALA A 395 -6.38 -29.55 6.99
CA ALA A 395 -6.59 -28.35 7.79
C ALA A 395 -6.82 -27.13 6.87
N SER A 396 -7.53 -26.13 7.37
CA SER A 396 -7.67 -24.81 6.74
C SER A 396 -7.23 -23.75 7.73
N ILE A 397 -6.46 -22.77 7.24
CA ILE A 397 -5.85 -21.69 8.03
C ILE A 397 -6.32 -20.38 7.39
N ALA A 398 -7.08 -19.58 8.13
CA ALA A 398 -7.70 -18.36 7.60
C ALA A 398 -6.66 -17.27 7.29
N LEU A 399 -5.63 -17.17 8.14
CA LEU A 399 -4.57 -16.17 8.11
C LEU A 399 -3.29 -16.73 8.73
N LEU A 400 -2.13 -16.38 8.19
CA LEU A 400 -0.83 -16.36 8.85
C LEU A 400 -0.17 -15.01 8.60
N ALA A 401 0.13 -14.26 9.66
CA ALA A 401 0.95 -13.06 9.59
C ALA A 401 2.41 -13.39 9.20
N PRO A 402 3.23 -12.41 8.76
CA PRO A 402 4.65 -12.61 8.49
C PRO A 402 5.40 -13.22 9.68
N GLY A 403 6.10 -14.33 9.47
CA GLY A 403 6.80 -15.10 10.50
C GLY A 403 5.89 -15.98 11.39
N GLU A 404 4.58 -15.97 11.20
CA GLU A 404 3.66 -16.84 11.95
C GLU A 404 3.70 -18.29 11.42
N SER A 405 3.53 -19.24 12.34
CA SER A 405 3.55 -20.68 12.06
C SER A 405 2.32 -21.38 12.64
N PHE A 406 1.67 -22.22 11.84
CA PHE A 406 0.58 -23.10 12.27
C PHE A 406 1.00 -24.57 12.18
N THR A 407 0.95 -25.27 13.32
CA THR A 407 1.27 -26.71 13.40
C THR A 407 0.00 -27.54 13.62
N THR A 408 -0.16 -28.60 12.82
CA THR A 408 -1.23 -29.58 12.97
C THR A 408 -0.68 -31.00 13.07
N MET A 409 -1.30 -31.83 13.91
CA MET A 409 -0.97 -33.25 14.07
C MET A 409 -2.09 -34.13 13.52
N ARG A 410 -1.73 -35.22 12.83
CA ARG A 410 -2.67 -36.23 12.31
C ARG A 410 -2.10 -37.63 12.50
N ASP A 411 -2.91 -38.49 13.10
CA ASP A 411 -2.62 -39.93 13.20
C ASP A 411 -3.13 -40.62 11.94
N VAL A 412 -2.23 -41.22 11.17
CA VAL A 412 -2.53 -41.86 9.89
C VAL A 412 -2.27 -43.35 10.02
N GLN A 413 -3.28 -44.18 9.73
CA GLN A 413 -3.12 -45.62 9.63
C GLN A 413 -2.46 -45.97 8.29
N VAL A 414 -1.17 -46.29 8.34
CA VAL A 414 -0.34 -46.71 7.21
C VAL A 414 -0.55 -48.20 6.98
N ASN A 415 -1.25 -48.53 5.89
CA ASN A 415 -1.50 -49.91 5.45
C ASN A 415 -0.41 -50.44 4.49
N MET A 416 0.37 -49.55 3.87
CA MET A 416 1.49 -49.85 2.97
C MET A 416 2.60 -48.80 3.17
N VAL A 417 3.85 -49.23 3.16
CA VAL A 417 5.01 -48.32 3.26
C VAL A 417 5.23 -47.55 1.95
N GLY A 418 5.84 -46.36 2.04
CA GLY A 418 5.93 -45.46 0.89
C GLY A 418 6.34 -44.04 1.25
N LYS A 419 6.17 -43.13 0.29
CA LYS A 419 6.48 -41.69 0.41
C LYS A 419 5.22 -40.90 0.74
N PHE A 420 5.31 -40.04 1.75
CA PHE A 420 4.27 -39.14 2.22
C PHE A 420 4.75 -37.69 2.04
N ARG A 421 3.88 -36.80 1.58
CA ARG A 421 4.14 -35.36 1.42
C ARG A 421 2.88 -34.60 1.77
N PHE A 422 3.04 -33.44 2.42
CA PHE A 422 1.95 -32.57 2.83
C PHE A 422 2.19 -31.20 2.20
N ASP A 423 1.22 -30.68 1.47
CA ASP A 423 1.38 -29.48 0.65
C ASP A 423 0.37 -28.41 1.09
N ALA A 424 0.82 -27.17 1.22
CA ALA A 424 -0.01 -26.03 1.57
C ALA A 424 -0.41 -25.27 0.30
N THR A 425 -1.71 -25.23 0.00
CA THR A 425 -2.25 -24.47 -1.13
C THR A 425 -2.94 -23.21 -0.63
N LEU A 426 -2.37 -22.06 -0.95
CA LEU A 426 -2.97 -20.74 -0.74
C LEU A 426 -3.89 -20.40 -1.92
N ARG A 427 -5.01 -19.72 -1.64
CA ARG A 427 -5.87 -19.12 -2.68
C ARG A 427 -5.88 -17.60 -2.57
N ASN A 428 -5.57 -16.94 -3.67
CA ASN A 428 -5.57 -15.48 -3.75
C ASN A 428 -6.99 -14.91 -3.91
N GLU A 429 -7.12 -13.58 -3.99
CA GLU A 429 -8.41 -12.90 -4.10
C GLU A 429 -9.16 -13.12 -5.44
N LEU A 430 -8.48 -13.64 -6.46
CA LEU A 430 -9.09 -14.07 -7.73
C LEU A 430 -9.55 -15.55 -7.71
N ASP A 431 -9.33 -16.26 -6.58
CA ASP A 431 -9.52 -17.71 -6.36
C ASP A 431 -8.46 -18.62 -7.04
N GLU A 432 -7.34 -18.04 -7.49
CA GLU A 432 -6.23 -18.77 -8.09
C GLU A 432 -5.38 -19.44 -6.99
N ALA A 433 -4.93 -20.66 -7.27
CA ALA A 433 -4.24 -21.51 -6.29
C ALA A 433 -2.71 -21.48 -6.49
N THR A 434 -1.97 -21.20 -5.41
CA THR A 434 -0.52 -21.35 -5.33
C THR A 434 -0.18 -22.45 -4.33
N THR A 435 0.45 -23.53 -4.78
CA THR A 435 0.82 -24.68 -3.94
C THR A 435 2.30 -24.63 -3.56
N PHE A 436 2.56 -24.65 -2.26
CA PHE A 436 3.88 -24.78 -1.65
C PHE A 436 4.07 -26.23 -1.22
N GLU A 437 5.02 -26.93 -1.84
CA GLU A 437 5.27 -28.36 -1.60
C GLU A 437 6.05 -28.56 -0.30
N GLY A 438 5.66 -29.57 0.50
CA GLY A 438 6.39 -29.95 1.71
C GLY A 438 7.52 -30.96 1.46
N ASN A 439 8.33 -31.19 2.50
CA ASN A 439 9.34 -32.25 2.46
C ASN A 439 8.71 -33.65 2.39
N ILE A 440 9.40 -34.59 1.75
CA ILE A 440 8.96 -35.98 1.62
C ILE A 440 9.45 -36.80 2.81
N ILE A 441 8.52 -37.46 3.51
CA ILE A 441 8.82 -38.50 4.50
C ILE A 441 8.71 -39.87 3.84
N GLN A 442 9.78 -40.67 3.90
CA GLN A 442 9.79 -42.05 3.39
C GLN A 442 9.68 -43.04 4.54
N VAL A 443 8.50 -43.65 4.69
CA VAL A 443 8.27 -44.73 5.66
C VAL A 443 8.72 -46.06 5.06
N GLN A 444 9.40 -46.90 5.85
CA GLN A 444 9.97 -48.19 5.45
C GLN A 444 9.55 -49.30 6.42
N GLN A 445 9.58 -50.57 5.96
CA GLN A 445 9.34 -51.71 6.83
C GLN A 445 10.66 -52.41 7.18
N ALA A 446 10.90 -52.64 8.46
CA ALA A 446 12.00 -53.48 8.94
C ALA A 446 11.46 -54.82 9.45
N ALA A 447 12.22 -55.90 9.24
CA ALA A 447 11.96 -57.14 9.94
C ALA A 447 12.33 -56.97 11.43
N PRO A 448 11.53 -57.50 12.38
CA PRO A 448 11.93 -57.49 13.78
C PRO A 448 13.18 -58.36 13.96
N THR A 449 14.24 -57.79 14.54
CA THR A 449 15.48 -58.52 14.83
C THR A 449 15.16 -59.70 15.76
N SER A 450 15.44 -60.92 15.30
CA SER A 450 15.27 -62.12 16.11
C SER A 450 16.11 -62.01 17.38
N VAL A 451 15.47 -62.21 18.55
CA VAL A 451 16.14 -62.29 19.86
C VAL A 451 17.34 -63.25 19.74
N PRO A 452 18.56 -62.86 20.18
CA PRO A 452 19.77 -63.61 19.90
C PRO A 452 19.67 -65.05 20.41
N THR A 453 19.81 -66.01 19.49
CA THR A 453 19.89 -67.43 19.81
C THR A 453 21.06 -67.66 20.77
N GLN A 454 20.81 -68.33 21.91
CA GLN A 454 21.87 -68.66 22.84
C GLN A 454 22.92 -69.54 22.14
N VAL A 455 24.18 -69.09 22.18
CA VAL A 455 25.32 -69.85 21.66
C VAL A 455 25.55 -71.11 22.51
N PRO A 456 25.92 -72.25 21.90
CA PRO A 456 26.04 -73.51 22.61
C PRO A 456 27.22 -73.52 23.57
N VAL A 457 27.01 -74.11 24.76
CA VAL A 457 28.06 -74.31 25.76
C VAL A 457 29.13 -75.25 25.20
N THR A 458 30.38 -74.80 25.19
CA THR A 458 31.57 -75.61 24.87
C THR A 458 32.48 -75.71 26.08
N THR A 459 33.07 -76.90 26.28
CA THR A 459 33.86 -77.23 27.47
C THR A 459 35.18 -76.43 27.49
N PRO A 460 35.57 -75.80 28.61
CA PRO A 460 36.73 -74.92 28.66
C PRO A 460 38.07 -75.67 28.50
N GLN A 461 38.96 -75.13 27.66
CA GLN A 461 40.39 -75.42 27.71
C GLN A 461 41.06 -74.64 28.87
N PRO A 462 42.21 -75.12 29.37
CA PRO A 462 42.84 -74.55 30.56
C PRO A 462 43.42 -73.15 30.32
N PHE A 463 43.38 -72.32 31.37
CA PHE A 463 43.92 -70.97 31.37
C PHE A 463 45.43 -70.95 31.09
N VAL A 464 45.83 -70.31 29.99
CA VAL A 464 47.14 -69.67 29.87
C VAL A 464 46.96 -68.23 30.32
N ALA A 465 47.79 -67.78 31.28
CA ALA A 465 47.85 -66.38 31.65
C ALA A 465 48.83 -65.69 30.69
N GLU A 466 48.31 -64.78 29.86
CA GLU A 466 49.10 -63.97 28.93
C GLU A 466 48.94 -62.49 29.32
N GLU A 467 50.02 -61.73 29.20
CA GLU A 467 50.20 -60.46 29.94
C GLU A 467 49.41 -59.30 29.31
N LEU A 468 49.00 -58.33 30.15
CA LEU A 468 48.30 -57.11 29.71
C LEU A 468 49.23 -56.22 28.85
N PRO A 469 48.96 -56.05 27.54
CA PRO A 469 49.70 -55.10 26.72
C PRO A 469 49.29 -53.69 27.14
N THR A 470 50.18 -52.97 27.81
CA THR A 470 49.92 -51.61 28.31
C THR A 470 50.37 -50.59 27.26
N GLU A 471 49.72 -50.60 26.09
CA GLU A 471 49.91 -49.58 25.05
C GLU A 471 48.59 -48.87 24.72
N ASP A 472 48.53 -47.59 25.10
CA ASP A 472 47.48 -46.65 24.72
C ASP A 472 47.84 -46.01 23.37
N THR A 473 47.80 -46.82 22.30
CA THR A 473 48.23 -46.42 20.94
C THR A 473 47.07 -46.23 19.98
N LEU A 474 46.85 -44.97 19.58
CA LEU A 474 45.86 -44.61 18.55
C LEU A 474 46.23 -45.23 17.18
N PRO A 475 45.25 -45.70 16.39
CA PRO A 475 45.52 -46.39 15.13
C PRO A 475 46.17 -45.46 14.10
N ALA A 476 47.03 -46.03 13.25
CA ALA A 476 47.90 -45.33 12.29
C ALA A 476 47.19 -44.45 11.23
N ALA A 477 45.86 -44.42 11.19
CA ALA A 477 45.10 -43.43 10.44
C ALA A 477 45.22 -42.01 11.03
N VAL A 478 45.33 -41.87 12.36
CA VAL A 478 45.25 -40.58 13.08
C VAL A 478 46.47 -39.69 12.79
N THR A 479 47.67 -40.27 12.70
CA THR A 479 48.91 -39.55 12.39
C THR A 479 48.90 -38.93 11.00
N THR A 480 48.27 -39.61 10.03
CA THR A 480 48.18 -39.14 8.63
C THR A 480 47.35 -37.86 8.50
N PHE A 481 46.25 -37.74 9.25
CA PHE A 481 45.41 -36.53 9.22
C PHE A 481 46.07 -35.30 9.85
N GLN A 482 46.90 -35.47 10.88
CA GLN A 482 47.62 -34.34 11.51
C GLN A 482 48.67 -33.71 10.57
N GLY A 483 49.35 -34.52 9.76
CA GLY A 483 50.31 -34.02 8.74
C GLY A 483 49.65 -33.18 7.65
N VAL A 484 48.46 -33.56 7.20
CA VAL A 484 47.68 -32.80 6.21
C VAL A 484 47.20 -31.46 6.80
N LEU A 485 46.66 -31.48 8.02
CA LEU A 485 46.11 -30.29 8.67
C LEU A 485 47.19 -29.24 8.98
N THR A 486 48.37 -29.67 9.45
CA THR A 486 49.51 -28.77 9.70
C THR A 486 50.08 -28.20 8.39
N THR A 487 50.12 -28.98 7.31
CA THR A 487 50.53 -28.48 5.98
C THR A 487 49.58 -27.39 5.47
N LEU A 488 48.26 -27.60 5.58
CA LEU A 488 47.24 -26.60 5.24
C LEU A 488 47.39 -25.32 6.08
N TYR A 489 47.65 -25.44 7.39
CA TYR A 489 47.87 -24.28 8.26
C TYR A 489 49.03 -23.40 7.77
N TYR A 490 50.18 -23.99 7.42
CA TYR A 490 51.31 -23.22 6.89
C TYR A 490 51.03 -22.56 5.53
N ILE A 491 50.26 -23.22 4.65
CA ILE A 491 49.82 -22.62 3.37
C ILE A 491 48.95 -21.38 3.62
N PHE A 492 47.97 -21.46 4.52
CA PHE A 492 47.14 -20.30 4.88
C PHE A 492 47.93 -19.20 5.58
N ALA A 493 48.89 -19.54 6.45
CA ALA A 493 49.76 -18.56 7.10
C ALA A 493 50.62 -17.79 6.08
N VAL A 494 51.20 -18.47 5.08
CA VAL A 494 51.96 -17.82 4.00
C VAL A 494 51.06 -16.94 3.14
N LEU A 495 49.85 -17.40 2.78
CA LEU A 495 48.88 -16.58 2.04
C LEU A 495 48.45 -15.33 2.82
N ALA A 496 48.27 -15.43 4.14
CA ALA A 496 47.95 -14.28 4.99
C ALA A 496 49.09 -13.24 5.02
N VAL A 497 50.35 -13.68 5.10
CA VAL A 497 51.52 -12.80 5.02
C VAL A 497 51.64 -12.13 3.65
N ILE A 498 51.45 -12.87 2.56
CA ILE A 498 51.46 -12.32 1.19
C ILE A 498 50.35 -11.28 1.02
N SER A 499 49.14 -11.57 1.52
CA SER A 499 48.01 -10.62 1.52
C SER A 499 48.34 -9.34 2.29
N ALA A 500 48.90 -9.45 3.49
CA ALA A 500 49.33 -8.30 4.29
C ALA A 500 50.41 -7.45 3.59
N VAL A 501 51.38 -8.09 2.93
CA VAL A 501 52.42 -7.39 2.14
C VAL A 501 51.82 -6.69 0.93
N LEU A 502 50.94 -7.34 0.15
CA LEU A 502 50.26 -6.72 -0.99
C LEU A 502 49.39 -5.53 -0.55
N LEU A 503 48.69 -5.66 0.58
CA LEU A 503 47.87 -4.58 1.14
C LEU A 503 48.75 -3.40 1.60
N ALA A 504 49.87 -3.66 2.28
CA ALA A 504 50.84 -2.63 2.65
C ALA A 504 51.47 -1.92 1.43
N VAL A 505 51.81 -2.66 0.37
CA VAL A 505 52.29 -2.11 -0.90
C VAL A 505 51.21 -1.25 -1.58
N SER A 506 49.93 -1.66 -1.52
CA SER A 506 48.83 -0.85 -2.09
C SER A 506 48.65 0.49 -1.38
N ILE A 507 48.84 0.52 -0.05
CA ILE A 507 48.79 1.74 0.76
C ILE A 507 50.02 2.62 0.48
N ALA A 508 51.23 2.05 0.45
CA ALA A 508 52.45 2.78 0.13
C ALA A 508 52.38 3.42 -1.28
N GLY A 509 51.90 2.68 -2.28
CA GLY A 509 51.70 3.20 -3.64
C GLY A 509 50.71 4.37 -3.71
N ARG A 510 49.59 4.30 -2.97
CA ARG A 510 48.62 5.41 -2.85
C ARG A 510 49.15 6.63 -2.09
N VAL A 511 50.17 6.47 -1.25
CA VAL A 511 50.80 7.57 -0.52
C VAL A 511 51.94 8.22 -1.32
N MET A 512 52.70 7.43 -2.10
CA MET A 512 53.83 7.93 -2.88
C MET A 512 53.43 8.60 -4.20
N ASN A 513 52.39 8.12 -4.90
CA ASN A 513 51.91 8.73 -6.15
C ASN A 513 50.78 9.74 -5.93
N ARG A 514 51.02 10.76 -5.10
CA ARG A 514 50.20 11.99 -5.07
C ARG A 514 50.86 13.09 -5.92
N PRO A 515 50.34 13.42 -7.12
CA PRO A 515 50.65 14.72 -7.72
C PRO A 515 50.18 15.84 -6.78
N LYS A 516 50.85 16.99 -6.85
CA LYS A 516 50.36 18.21 -6.19
C LYS A 516 49.35 18.92 -7.10
N ASP A 517 48.43 19.62 -6.45
CA ASP A 517 47.43 20.56 -6.95
C ASP A 517 46.00 19.99 -7.12
N GLY A 518 45.01 20.89 -6.95
CA GLY A 518 43.57 20.58 -7.01
C GLY A 518 42.90 20.24 -5.67
N GLN A 519 42.49 21.26 -4.89
CA GLN A 519 41.45 21.11 -3.87
C GLN A 519 40.11 21.66 -4.37
N GLU A 520 39.26 20.80 -4.94
CA GLU A 520 37.82 21.04 -5.15
C GLU A 520 37.11 19.69 -5.02
N GLN A 521 36.30 19.47 -3.99
CA GLN A 521 34.88 19.87 -3.92
C GLN A 521 34.02 19.29 -5.06
N LEU A 522 33.64 18.02 -4.94
CA LEU A 522 32.42 17.52 -5.57
C LEU A 522 31.26 17.72 -4.60
N GLN A 523 30.40 18.69 -4.92
CA GLN A 523 29.19 19.01 -4.17
C GLN A 523 28.11 17.94 -4.42
N LEU A 524 27.23 17.69 -3.44
CA LEU A 524 26.04 16.87 -3.68
C LEU A 524 25.06 17.63 -4.59
N SER A 525 24.34 16.88 -5.43
CA SER A 525 23.38 17.45 -6.39
C SER A 525 22.26 18.25 -5.72
N GLU A 526 22.11 19.49 -6.17
CA GLU A 526 21.15 20.44 -5.64
C GLU A 526 19.71 20.06 -6.00
N ARG A 527 18.81 20.01 -5.00
CA ARG A 527 17.36 19.94 -5.28
C ARG A 527 16.87 21.33 -5.68
N ARG A 528 16.37 21.46 -6.91
CA ARG A 528 15.65 22.66 -7.36
C ARG A 528 14.47 22.98 -6.43
N ASN A 529 14.53 24.13 -5.78
CA ASN A 529 13.42 24.77 -5.09
C ASN A 529 12.76 25.80 -6.03
N TYR A 530 11.44 25.98 -5.96
CA TYR A 530 10.68 26.85 -6.87
C TYR A 530 10.26 28.16 -6.20
N THR A 531 11.24 29.02 -5.93
CA THR A 531 11.12 30.46 -5.61
C THR A 531 12.52 31.04 -5.86
N GLU A 532 12.76 32.11 -6.62
CA GLU A 532 11.97 33.34 -6.80
C GLU A 532 11.93 33.82 -8.28
N GLU A 533 11.82 35.12 -8.54
CA GLU A 533 11.29 35.70 -9.80
C GLU A 533 12.25 35.72 -11.02
N VAL A 534 11.64 35.83 -12.21
CA VAL A 534 12.30 35.93 -13.53
C VAL A 534 12.51 37.39 -13.95
N PRO A 535 13.73 37.82 -14.28
CA PRO A 535 13.98 38.93 -15.20
C PRO A 535 13.87 38.42 -16.64
N GLU A 536 13.09 39.09 -17.50
CA GLU A 536 13.19 38.87 -18.95
C GLU A 536 14.45 39.54 -19.50
N ASP A 537 15.17 38.88 -20.40
CA ASP A 537 15.44 39.46 -21.73
C ASP A 537 15.95 38.42 -22.77
N GLU A 538 15.67 38.74 -24.03
CA GLU A 538 16.25 38.27 -25.31
C GLU A 538 16.63 36.79 -25.57
N ARG A 539 15.70 36.07 -26.24
CA ARG A 539 15.79 35.45 -27.61
C ARG A 539 16.95 34.49 -28.01
N VAL A 540 16.71 33.80 -29.15
CA VAL A 540 17.65 33.05 -30.01
C VAL A 540 18.07 31.67 -29.46
N MET A 541 18.11 30.54 -30.17
CA MET A 541 17.46 29.95 -31.38
C MET A 541 18.39 28.81 -31.84
N ILE A 542 17.82 27.78 -32.49
CA ILE A 542 18.50 26.81 -33.38
C ILE A 542 19.32 25.68 -32.71
N ALA A 543 19.51 24.63 -33.52
CA ALA A 543 20.11 23.33 -33.29
C ALA A 543 21.68 23.41 -33.28
N ASP A 544 22.50 22.36 -33.46
CA ASP A 544 22.36 21.17 -34.31
C ASP A 544 23.34 20.04 -33.95
N GLU A 545 23.17 18.88 -34.60
CA GLU A 545 24.19 17.87 -34.99
C GLU A 545 25.24 17.33 -33.97
N SER A 546 25.87 16.16 -34.12
CA SER A 546 25.66 14.97 -34.97
C SER A 546 26.55 13.81 -34.44
N GLU A 547 26.43 12.62 -35.06
CA GLU A 547 27.40 11.51 -35.01
C GLU A 547 27.57 10.74 -33.66
N ASN A 548 27.92 9.44 -33.65
CA ASN A 548 28.22 8.51 -34.75
C ASN A 548 27.70 7.07 -34.48
N ALA A 549 27.48 6.30 -35.55
CA ALA A 549 27.27 4.85 -35.54
C ALA A 549 28.58 4.16 -36.07
N PRO A 550 28.69 2.86 -36.48
CA PRO A 550 27.70 1.88 -36.99
C PRO A 550 27.72 0.56 -36.13
N GLU A 551 27.30 -0.66 -36.53
CA GLU A 551 26.98 -1.23 -37.86
C GLU A 551 26.12 -2.51 -37.82
N ALA A 552 25.57 -2.86 -39.01
CA ALA A 552 24.92 -4.12 -39.43
C ALA A 552 23.57 -4.50 -38.77
N GLU A 553 22.61 -5.14 -39.44
CA GLU A 553 22.30 -5.38 -40.87
C GLU A 553 20.74 -5.52 -41.00
N GLU A 554 20.04 -5.79 -42.10
CA GLU A 554 20.33 -6.39 -43.43
C GLU A 554 19.54 -5.64 -44.54
N LYS A 555 19.30 -6.23 -45.73
CA LYS A 555 18.63 -5.60 -46.89
C LYS A 555 18.20 -6.66 -47.94
N PRO A 556 17.45 -6.34 -49.02
CA PRO A 556 16.32 -5.40 -49.23
C PRO A 556 15.05 -6.11 -49.79
N GLU A 557 13.98 -5.37 -50.09
CA GLU A 557 13.36 -5.23 -51.44
C GLU A 557 12.41 -4.01 -51.42
N THR A 558 12.70 -2.92 -52.14
CA THR A 558 12.10 -2.55 -53.46
C THR A 558 10.63 -2.09 -53.28
N ALA A 559 10.31 -0.79 -53.19
CA ALA A 559 10.18 0.20 -54.29
C ALA A 559 9.17 -0.29 -55.36
N GLU A 560 8.15 0.44 -55.83
CA GLU A 560 8.00 1.84 -56.31
C GLU A 560 6.47 2.19 -56.28
N THR A 561 5.90 3.38 -56.50
CA THR A 561 6.31 4.81 -56.65
C THR A 561 5.04 5.69 -56.48
N ALA A 562 5.23 7.02 -56.35
CA ALA A 562 4.49 8.15 -56.96
C ALA A 562 3.00 8.01 -57.43
N ASP A 563 2.13 9.04 -57.36
CA ASP A 563 2.39 10.47 -57.14
C ASP A 563 1.16 11.30 -56.67
N ALA A 564 1.43 12.57 -56.36
CA ALA A 564 0.65 13.82 -56.60
C ALA A 564 -0.82 13.80 -57.12
N VAL A 565 -1.69 14.80 -56.88
CA VAL A 565 -1.84 15.89 -55.86
C VAL A 565 -3.14 16.69 -56.17
N GLN A 566 -3.70 17.45 -55.22
CA GLN A 566 -4.84 18.42 -55.37
C GLN A 566 -6.22 17.81 -55.79
N THR A 567 -7.38 18.03 -55.14
CA THR A 567 -8.08 19.21 -54.57
C THR A 567 -8.66 20.21 -55.59
N ALA A 568 -9.99 20.20 -55.78
CA ALA A 568 -10.87 21.39 -55.69
C ALA A 568 -12.37 21.03 -55.83
N ASP A 569 -13.13 21.33 -54.77
CA ASP A 569 -14.42 22.06 -54.70
C ASP A 569 -15.64 21.83 -55.65
N ASP A 570 -16.80 21.95 -54.98
CA ASP A 570 -18.00 22.74 -55.33
C ASP A 570 -19.32 22.16 -55.94
N VAL A 571 -20.36 22.30 -55.11
CA VAL A 571 -21.68 22.91 -55.39
C VAL A 571 -22.73 22.15 -56.25
N ALA A 572 -23.50 21.33 -55.51
CA ALA A 572 -24.95 21.48 -55.25
C ALA A 572 -26.06 21.11 -56.27
N ALA A 573 -27.16 20.65 -55.66
CA ALA A 573 -28.58 20.95 -55.96
C ALA A 573 -29.40 20.09 -56.96
N ASN A 574 -30.30 19.29 -56.36
CA ASN A 574 -31.77 19.27 -56.58
C ASN A 574 -32.43 18.10 -57.37
N GLU A 575 -33.75 17.98 -57.15
CA GLU A 575 -34.81 17.29 -57.91
C GLU A 575 -35.07 15.76 -57.75
N LYS A 576 -36.10 15.48 -56.93
CA LYS A 576 -37.15 14.43 -57.11
C LYS A 576 -38.09 14.84 -58.29
N PRO A 577 -39.00 14.01 -58.89
CA PRO A 577 -39.75 12.90 -58.27
C PRO A 577 -40.15 11.67 -59.17
N ALA A 578 -41.00 10.79 -58.61
CA ALA A 578 -41.76 9.67 -59.24
C ALA A 578 -40.94 8.41 -59.65
N SER A 579 -41.50 7.20 -59.87
CA SER A 579 -42.91 6.74 -59.92
C SER A 579 -43.07 5.24 -59.51
N ALA A 580 -44.30 4.71 -59.58
CA ALA A 580 -44.77 3.32 -59.38
C ALA A 580 -44.65 2.76 -57.93
N GLU A 581 -45.65 2.15 -57.28
CA GLU A 581 -46.82 1.31 -57.65
C GLU A 581 -46.54 -0.19 -57.86
N ALA A 582 -46.99 -0.99 -56.89
CA ALA A 582 -47.49 -2.36 -57.07
C ALA A 582 -48.44 -2.68 -55.91
N GLN A 583 -49.69 -3.03 -56.20
CA GLN A 583 -50.65 -3.54 -55.22
C GLN A 583 -50.57 -5.05 -55.13
N GLN A 584 -50.91 -5.63 -53.97
CA GLN A 584 -51.84 -6.76 -53.96
C GLN A 584 -52.62 -6.84 -52.64
N VAL A 585 -53.81 -7.43 -52.72
CA VAL A 585 -54.82 -7.49 -51.66
C VAL A 585 -55.26 -8.95 -51.54
N PHE A 586 -55.49 -9.44 -50.32
CA PHE A 586 -56.41 -10.54 -50.10
C PHE A 586 -57.21 -10.39 -48.79
N THR A 587 -58.49 -10.69 -48.90
CA THR A 587 -59.56 -10.80 -47.89
C THR A 587 -59.63 -12.24 -47.35
N ALA A 588 -60.42 -12.63 -46.33
CA ALA A 588 -61.05 -12.00 -45.15
C ALA A 588 -61.64 -13.17 -44.29
N ASP A 589 -62.36 -12.85 -43.21
CA ASP A 589 -63.29 -13.72 -42.46
C ASP A 589 -62.65 -14.95 -41.72
N ASP A 590 -63.22 -15.53 -40.66
CA ASP A 590 -64.46 -15.25 -39.92
C ASP A 590 -64.39 -15.73 -38.43
N MET A 591 -65.46 -15.50 -37.64
CA MET A 591 -66.04 -16.26 -36.47
C MET A 591 -65.17 -17.18 -35.55
N ALA A 592 -65.46 -17.46 -34.26
CA ALA A 592 -66.36 -16.91 -33.21
C ALA A 592 -66.13 -17.68 -31.87
N GLU A 593 -67.04 -17.51 -30.90
CA GLU A 593 -67.32 -18.35 -29.69
C GLU A 593 -66.34 -18.38 -28.49
N ASP A 594 -66.80 -17.77 -27.39
CA ASP A 594 -67.11 -18.34 -26.06
C ASP A 594 -66.35 -19.56 -25.50
N GLY A 595 -66.07 -19.52 -24.19
CA GLY A 595 -65.63 -20.66 -23.38
C GLY A 595 -65.44 -20.30 -21.90
N ASP A 596 -66.30 -20.85 -21.02
CA ASP A 596 -66.39 -20.45 -19.61
C ASP A 596 -65.45 -21.23 -18.66
N ALA A 597 -65.38 -20.80 -17.40
CA ALA A 597 -64.45 -21.32 -16.39
C ALA A 597 -64.86 -22.69 -15.79
N MET A 598 -63.87 -23.43 -15.26
CA MET A 598 -64.06 -24.23 -14.04
C MET A 598 -62.75 -24.55 -13.31
N GLU A 599 -62.86 -24.76 -11.99
CA GLU A 599 -61.83 -25.38 -11.14
C GLU A 599 -61.80 -26.90 -11.35
N ASP A 600 -60.68 -27.55 -11.03
CA ASP A 600 -60.74 -28.68 -10.07
C ASP A 600 -59.37 -28.91 -9.39
N ALA A 601 -59.39 -29.56 -8.22
CA ALA A 601 -58.23 -29.76 -7.36
C ALA A 601 -57.74 -31.23 -7.33
N LYS A 602 -56.44 -31.43 -7.11
CA LYS A 602 -55.90 -32.73 -6.64
C LYS A 602 -54.86 -32.54 -5.54
N ALA A 603 -54.97 -33.36 -4.51
CA ALA A 603 -54.08 -33.39 -3.35
C ALA A 603 -53.67 -34.82 -3.01
N GLN A 604 -52.40 -35.02 -2.64
CA GLN A 604 -51.86 -36.19 -1.91
C GLN A 604 -50.66 -35.69 -1.09
N ILE A 605 -50.70 -35.62 0.24
CA ILE A 605 -50.78 -36.67 1.28
C ILE A 605 -49.42 -37.32 1.58
N TYR A 606 -48.81 -36.90 2.71
CA TYR A 606 -47.99 -37.62 3.73
C TYR A 606 -47.07 -36.59 4.44
N GLY A 607 -46.81 -36.62 5.75
CA GLY A 607 -47.31 -37.50 6.81
C GLY A 607 -47.12 -36.87 8.22
N ARG A 608 -47.77 -37.44 9.25
CA ARG A 608 -47.72 -36.96 10.66
C ARG A 608 -46.46 -37.43 11.40
N SER A 609 -46.03 -36.68 12.43
CA SER A 609 -45.57 -37.11 13.79
C SER A 609 -44.63 -36.04 14.39
N LYS A 610 -44.63 -35.62 15.66
CA LYS A 610 -45.43 -35.98 16.87
C LYS A 610 -45.53 -34.77 17.82
N ARG A 611 -46.36 -34.85 18.88
CA ARG A 611 -46.37 -33.91 20.02
C ARG A 611 -45.72 -34.52 21.27
N GLY A 612 -45.04 -33.69 22.05
CA GLY A 612 -44.94 -33.68 23.51
C GLY A 612 -44.84 -32.20 23.92
N ARG A 613 -45.57 -31.63 24.89
CA ARG A 613 -45.79 -31.98 26.30
C ARG A 613 -44.47 -32.10 27.10
N GLN A 614 -44.35 -31.48 28.28
CA GLN A 614 -45.40 -30.80 29.10
C GLN A 614 -44.88 -29.53 29.75
#